data_AF-A0A6M1YPG9-F1
#
_entry.id   AF-A0A6M1YPG9-F1
#
_cell.length_a   1.000
_cell.length_b   1.000
_cell.length_c   1.000
_cell.angle_alpha   90.00
_cell.angle_beta   90.00
_cell.angle_gamma   90.00
#
_symmetry.space_group_name_H-M   'P 1'
#
loop_
_entity.id
_entity.type
_entity.pdbx_description
1 polymer ?
#
loop_
_entity_poly.entity_id
_entity_poly.type
_entity_poly.pdbx_seq_one_letter_code
_entity_poly.pdbx_strand_id
1 'polypeptide(L)' 'IQVFKNLNKSGKLLNNSYPGEMYVLSDGTLVGYRPISTSGLPTIDIKLSDSNKYIKIKFTE' A
#
# COMPACT_ATOMS: atom_id res chain seq x y z
N ILE A 1 -8.29 -5.93 -4.24
CA ILE A 1 -8.78 -6.21 -2.86
C ILE A 1 -9.64 -5.04 -2.38
N GLN A 2 -10.81 -5.30 -1.78
CA GLN A 2 -11.73 -4.24 -1.32
C GLN A 2 -11.10 -3.33 -0.26
N VAL A 3 -10.34 -3.87 0.69
CA VAL A 3 -9.70 -3.06 1.74
C VAL A 3 -8.68 -2.07 1.17
N PHE A 4 -7.93 -2.44 0.13
CA PHE A 4 -7.01 -1.53 -0.56
C PHE A 4 -7.76 -0.37 -1.22
N LYS A 5 -8.87 -0.65 -1.91
CA LYS A 5 -9.75 0.37 -2.50
C LYS A 5 -10.33 1.32 -1.46
N ASN A 6 -10.62 0.82 -0.27
CA ASN A 6 -11.14 1.64 0.83
C ASN A 6 -10.02 2.53 1.42
N LEU A 7 -8.81 2.01 1.57
CA LEU A 7 -7.65 2.73 2.13
C LEU A 7 -7.12 3.82 1.18
N ASN A 8 -7.31 3.68 -0.13
CA ASN A 8 -6.79 4.62 -1.13
C ASN A 8 -7.86 5.50 -1.82
N LYS A 9 -9.09 5.55 -1.30
CA LYS A 9 -10.27 6.19 -1.93
C LYS A 9 -10.06 7.66 -2.33
N SER A 10 -9.12 8.36 -1.71
CA SER A 10 -8.76 9.75 -2.01
C SER A 10 -7.27 9.95 -2.27
N GLY A 11 -6.55 8.86 -2.52
CA GLY A 11 -5.13 8.90 -2.80
C GLY A 11 -4.82 9.26 -4.24
N LYS A 12 -3.66 9.89 -4.46
CA LYS A 12 -3.09 10.09 -5.79
C LYS A 12 -2.18 8.91 -6.13
N LEU A 13 -2.38 8.29 -7.29
CA LEU A 13 -1.50 7.24 -7.79
C LEU A 13 -0.08 7.82 -8.01
N LEU A 14 0.92 7.12 -7.51
CA LEU A 14 2.33 7.44 -7.69
C LEU A 14 2.92 6.60 -8.82
N ASN A 15 3.67 7.24 -9.71
CA ASN A 15 4.51 6.55 -10.68
C ASN A 15 5.93 6.44 -10.10
N ASN A 16 6.28 5.29 -9.54
CA ASN A 16 7.56 5.03 -8.87
C ASN A 16 8.03 3.58 -9.08
N SER A 17 9.16 3.21 -8.47
CA SER A 17 9.74 1.86 -8.56
C SER A 17 9.05 0.82 -7.65
N TYR A 18 7.90 1.15 -7.05
CA TYR A 18 7.19 0.20 -6.20
C TYR A 18 6.62 -0.94 -7.04
N PRO A 19 6.78 -2.20 -6.64
CA PRO A 19 6.33 -3.35 -7.43
C PRO A 19 4.83 -3.62 -7.22
N GLY A 20 4.00 -2.69 -7.68
CA GLY A 20 2.55 -2.72 -7.54
C GLY A 20 1.94 -1.32 -7.70
N GLU A 21 0.70 -1.16 -7.25
CA GLU A 21 0.05 0.14 -7.21
C GLU A 21 0.38 0.84 -5.89
N MET A 22 0.85 2.09 -5.94
CA MET A 22 1.08 2.90 -4.75
C MET A 22 0.36 4.22 -4.84
N TYR A 23 -0.33 4.58 -3.76
CA TYR A 23 -1.05 5.83 -3.62
C TYR A 23 -0.48 6.65 -2.47
N VAL A 24 -0.50 7.97 -2.62
CA VAL A 24 -0.24 8.93 -1.53
C VAL A 24 -1.54 9.61 -1.13
N LEU A 25 -1.82 9.63 0.17
CA LEU A 25 -2.97 10.34 0.75
C LEU A 25 -2.61 11.80 1.05
N SER A 26 -3.62 12.62 1.36
CA SER A 26 -3.43 14.06 1.60
C SER A 26 -2.56 14.39 2.82
N ASP A 27 -2.51 13.48 3.79
CA ASP A 27 -1.66 13.59 4.99
C ASP A 27 -0.21 13.13 4.75
N GLY A 28 0.12 12.64 3.54
CA GLY A 28 1.41 12.08 3.17
C GLY A 28 1.53 10.56 3.41
N THR A 29 0.50 9.89 3.91
CA THR A 29 0.48 8.44 4.11
C THR A 29 0.58 7.73 2.75
N LEU A 30 1.47 6.75 2.64
CA LEU A 30 1.62 5.91 1.45
C LEU A 30 0.89 4.58 1.65
N VAL A 31 0.05 4.22 0.68
CA VAL A 31 -0.67 2.93 0.67
C VAL A 31 -0.30 2.20 -0.63
N GLY A 32 0.46 1.12 -0.51
CA GLY A 32 0.87 0.29 -1.62
C GLY A 32 0.18 -1.07 -1.60
N TYR A 33 -0.16 -1.60 -2.76
CA TYR A 33 -0.63 -2.97 -2.93
C TYR A 33 0.24 -3.74 -3.91
N ARG A 34 0.79 -4.86 -3.44
CA ARG A 34 1.48 -5.86 -4.26
C ARG A 34 0.61 -7.09 -4.38
N PRO A 35 0.13 -7.45 -5.59
CA PRO A 35 -0.61 -8.69 -5.80
C PRO A 35 0.27 -9.93 -5.58
N ILE A 36 1.57 -9.83 -5.88
CA ILE A 36 2.57 -10.88 -5.63
C ILE A 36 3.69 -10.24 -4.80
N SER A 37 3.86 -10.66 -3.55
CA SER A 37 5.02 -10.27 -2.73
C SER A 37 6.15 -11.30 -2.86
N THR A 38 7.34 -11.00 -2.32
CA THR A 38 8.47 -11.96 -2.24
C THR A 38 8.08 -13.27 -1.53
N SER A 39 7.14 -13.21 -0.59
CA SER A 39 6.59 -14.40 0.09
C SER A 39 5.44 -15.07 -0.66
N GLY A 40 5.17 -14.70 -1.91
CA GLY A 40 4.09 -15.22 -2.76
C GLY A 40 2.69 -14.64 -2.46
N LEU A 41 2.48 -14.13 -1.25
CA LEU A 41 1.16 -13.65 -0.80
C LEU A 41 0.88 -12.19 -1.20
N PRO A 42 -0.38 -11.84 -1.50
CA PRO A 42 -0.77 -10.43 -1.64
C PRO A 42 -0.47 -9.65 -0.38
N THR A 43 0.03 -8.42 -0.52
CA THR A 43 0.40 -7.57 0.62
C THR A 43 -0.02 -6.13 0.38
N ILE A 44 -0.59 -5.50 1.40
CA ILE A 44 -0.73 -4.04 1.47
C ILE A 44 0.37 -3.50 2.39
N ASP A 45 1.17 -2.57 1.91
CA ASP A 45 2.10 -1.81 2.75
C ASP A 45 1.52 -0.42 3.02
N ILE A 46 1.59 0.01 4.26
CA ILE A 46 1.17 1.35 4.69
C ILE A 46 2.35 2.02 5.37
N LYS A 47 2.76 3.19 4.89
CA LYS A 47 3.74 4.06 5.56
C LYS A 47 3.02 5.32 6.02
N LEU A 48 2.90 5.49 7.33
CA LEU A 48 2.33 6.72 7.90
C LEU A 48 3.28 7.90 7.65
N SER A 49 2.74 9.10 7.46
CA SER A 49 3.55 10.28 7.14
C SER A 49 4.50 10.71 8.26
N ASP A 50 4.12 10.43 9.50
CA ASP A 50 4.90 10.68 10.72
C ASP A 50 5.84 9.52 11.10
N SER A 51 5.86 8.44 10.30
CA SER A 51 6.60 7.23 10.62
C SER A 51 7.50 6.75 9.48
N ASN A 52 8.72 6.35 9.85
CA ASN A 52 9.61 5.66 8.92
C ASN A 52 9.32 4.15 8.81
N LYS A 53 8.36 3.62 9.56
CA LYS A 53 8.01 2.20 9.55
C LYS A 53 6.86 1.91 8.57
N TYR A 54 6.93 0.74 7.95
CA TYR A 54 5.85 0.20 7.14
C TYR A 54 5.03 -0.80 7.97
N ILE A 55 3.71 -0.61 7.99
CA ILE A 55 2.75 -1.63 8.42
C ILE A 55 2.49 -2.52 7.21
N LYS A 56 2.62 -3.84 7.37
CA LYS A 56 2.43 -4.81 6.30
C LYS A 56 1.25 -5.71 6.62
N ILE A 57 0.21 -5.66 5.79
CA ILE A 57 -0.96 -6.53 5.90
C ILE A 57 -0.83 -7.59 4.81
N LYS A 58 -0.52 -8.83 5.21
CA LYS A 58 -0.45 -9.98 4.31
C LYS A 58 -1.80 -10.70 4.30
N PHE A 59 -2.23 -11.14 3.13
CA PHE A 59 -3.45 -11.94 2.98
C PHE A 59 -3.06 -13.40 2.84
N THR A 60 -3.42 -14.22 3.83
CA THR A 60 -3.12 -15.65 3.94
C THR A 60 -4.42 -16.44 3.97
N GLU A 61 -5.21 -16.37 2.89
CA GLU A 61 -6.53 -17.02 2.76
C GLU A 61 -7.62 -16.59 3.77
#